data_AF-A0A7W0IVE2-F1
#
_entry.id   AF-A0A7W0IVE2-F1
#
_cell.length_a   1.000
_cell.length_b   1.000
_cell.length_c   1.000
_cell.angle_alpha   90.00
_cell.angle_beta   90.00
_cell.angle_gamma   90.00
#
_symmetry.space_group_name_H-M   'P 1'
#
loop_
_entity.id
_entity.type
_entity.pdbx_description
1 polymer ?
#
loop_
_entity_poly.entity_id
_entity_poly.type
_entity_poly.pdbx_seq_one_letter_code
_entity_poly.pdbx_strand_id
1 'polypeptide(L)' 'MAKLEYVKQLGSEHTASMGNGRNDWLMLKESALGIAVILGEGSASTSLEHADVVCAGIVPALELLMNPLRLIATLRA' A
#
# COMPACT_ATOMS: atom_id res chain seq x y z
N MET A 1 -15.71 2.93 2.01
CA MET A 1 -15.32 4.35 2.10
C MET A 1 -14.67 4.71 3.44
N ALA A 2 -15.04 4.13 4.59
CA ALA A 2 -14.44 4.47 5.89
C ALA A 2 -12.89 4.53 5.91
N LYS A 3 -12.21 3.56 5.27
CA LYS A 3 -10.73 3.56 5.19
C LYS A 3 -10.15 4.74 4.38
N LEU A 4 -10.81 5.12 3.29
CA LEU A 4 -10.42 6.28 2.48
C LEU A 4 -10.54 7.57 3.31
N GLU A 5 -11.68 7.75 3.95
CA GLU A 5 -11.93 8.94 4.77
C GLU A 5 -10.96 9.02 5.96
N TYR A 6 -10.57 7.88 6.52
CA TYR A 6 -9.56 7.83 7.57
C TYR A 6 -8.17 8.27 7.07
N VAL A 7 -7.73 7.82 5.89
CA VAL A 7 -6.46 8.28 5.29
C VAL A 7 -6.48 9.78 4.99
N LYS A 8 -7.62 10.31 4.53
CA LYS A 8 -7.78 11.76 4.35
C LYS A 8 -7.65 12.53 5.66
N GLN A 9 -8.22 12.01 6.74
CA GLN A 9 -8.12 12.62 8.08
C GLN A 9 -6.69 12.60 8.62
N LEU A 10 -5.90 11.58 8.30
CA LEU A 10 -4.49 11.50 8.69
C LEU A 10 -3.57 12.42 7.86
N GLY A 11 -4.05 12.95 6.73
CA GLY A 11 -3.21 13.62 5.73
C GLY A 11 -2.68 12.61 4.73
N SER A 12 -3.27 12.57 3.55
CA SER A 12 -3.01 11.53 2.54
C SER A 12 -1.56 11.58 2.05
N GLU A 13 -1.02 12.78 1.87
CA GLU A 13 0.36 13.10 1.49
C GLU A 13 1.41 12.70 2.53
N HIS A 14 0.99 12.37 3.75
CA HIS A 14 1.86 11.95 4.86
C HIS A 14 1.59 10.53 5.33
N THR A 15 0.72 9.80 4.63
CA THR A 15 0.28 8.46 5.03
C THR A 15 0.84 7.40 4.09
N ALA A 16 1.44 6.36 4.66
CA ALA A 16 1.70 5.10 3.97
C ALA A 16 0.65 4.06 4.40
N SER A 17 0.04 3.38 3.44
CA SER A 17 -1.01 2.41 3.68
C SER A 17 -0.63 1.03 3.16
N MET A 18 -1.02 -0.01 3.89
CA MET A 18 -0.84 -1.40 3.49
C MET A 18 -2.18 -2.13 3.49
N GLY A 19 -2.45 -2.92 2.46
CA GLY A 19 -3.76 -3.53 2.27
C GLY A 19 -3.73 -4.74 1.35
N ASN A 20 -4.73 -5.60 1.47
CA ASN A 20 -4.83 -6.85 0.72
C ASN A 20 -6.20 -7.01 0.05
N GLY A 21 -7.25 -6.63 0.79
CA GLY A 21 -8.62 -6.92 0.42
C GLY A 21 -9.21 -5.88 -0.50
N ARG A 22 -10.31 -6.23 -1.16
CA ARG A 22 -11.01 -5.34 -2.11
C ARG A 22 -11.51 -4.03 -1.48
N ASN A 23 -11.64 -3.92 -0.17
CA ASN A 23 -12.06 -2.67 0.47
C ASN A 23 -10.89 -1.70 0.73
N ASP A 24 -9.66 -2.12 0.41
CA ASP A 24 -8.44 -1.36 0.69
C ASP A 24 -8.02 -0.50 -0.50
N TRP A 25 -8.46 -0.81 -1.73
CA TRP A 25 -7.93 -0.17 -2.94
C TRP A 25 -8.04 1.36 -2.94
N LEU A 26 -9.15 1.92 -2.42
CA LEU A 26 -9.31 3.39 -2.33
C LEU A 26 -8.31 3.99 -1.34
N MET A 27 -8.08 3.31 -0.22
CA MET A 27 -7.11 3.73 0.80
C MET A 27 -5.68 3.66 0.25
N LEU A 28 -5.35 2.58 -0.48
CA LEU A 28 -4.06 2.39 -1.13
C LEU A 28 -3.81 3.48 -2.18
N LYS A 29 -4.79 3.73 -3.04
CA LYS A 29 -4.71 4.75 -4.09
C LYS A 29 -4.56 6.18 -3.55
N GLU A 30 -5.20 6.48 -2.42
CA GLU A 30 -5.20 7.83 -1.85
C GLU A 30 -3.90 8.16 -1.11
N SER A 31 -3.25 7.15 -0.52
CA SER A 31 -2.08 7.36 0.33
C SER A 31 -0.87 7.83 -0.48
N ALA A 32 0.03 8.58 0.14
CA ALA A 32 1.32 8.96 -0.45
C ALA A 32 2.17 7.75 -0.87
N LEU A 33 1.96 6.63 -0.20
CA LEU A 33 2.50 5.33 -0.58
C LEU A 33 1.47 4.23 -0.26
N GLY A 34 0.89 3.64 -1.29
CA GLY A 34 0.04 2.46 -1.21
C GLY A 34 0.83 1.18 -1.47
N ILE A 35 0.84 0.25 -0.52
CA ILE A 35 1.47 -1.07 -0.66
C ILE A 35 0.42 -2.16 -0.59
N ALA A 36 0.26 -2.92 -1.68
CA ALA A 36 -0.52 -4.14 -1.63
C ALA A 36 0.32 -5.28 -1.04
N VAL A 37 -0.22 -6.00 -0.07
CA VAL A 37 0.42 -7.19 0.52
C VAL A 37 -0.32 -8.44 0.08
N ILE A 38 0.37 -9.44 -0.44
CA ILE A 38 -0.18 -10.75 -0.79
C ILE A 38 -0.01 -11.68 0.41
N LEU A 39 -1.14 -12.16 0.94
CA LEU A 39 -1.18 -13.10 2.06
C LEU A 39 -1.47 -14.52 1.56
N GLY A 40 -1.61 -15.49 2.48
CA GLY A 40 -1.79 -16.91 2.13
C GLY A 40 -3.04 -17.19 1.29
N GLU A 41 -4.06 -16.37 1.44
CA GLU A 41 -5.31 -16.40 0.68
C GLU A 41 -5.24 -15.70 -0.69
N GLY A 42 -4.10 -15.11 -1.04
CA GLY A 42 -3.94 -14.25 -2.21
C GLY A 42 -4.19 -12.77 -1.88
N SER A 43 -4.50 -11.96 -2.88
CA SER A 43 -4.88 -10.54 -2.74
C SER A 43 -5.92 -10.17 -3.80
N ALA A 44 -6.80 -9.22 -3.48
CA ALA A 44 -7.76 -8.72 -4.46
C ALA A 44 -7.02 -8.02 -5.61
N SER A 45 -7.30 -8.41 -6.86
CA SER A 45 -6.66 -7.82 -8.04
C SER A 45 -6.82 -6.30 -8.08
N THR A 46 -7.98 -5.76 -7.69
CA THR A 46 -8.22 -4.32 -7.60
C THR A 46 -7.29 -3.61 -6.61
N SER A 47 -6.85 -4.27 -5.55
CA SER A 47 -5.88 -3.71 -4.61
C SER A 47 -4.47 -3.74 -5.18
N LEU A 48 -4.12 -4.76 -5.97
CA LEU A 48 -2.85 -4.83 -6.69
C LEU A 48 -2.76 -3.72 -7.77
N GLU A 49 -3.84 -3.52 -8.52
CA GLU A 49 -3.91 -2.53 -9.61
C GLU A 49 -3.80 -1.08 -9.13
N HIS A 50 -4.13 -0.81 -7.87
CA HIS A 50 -4.20 0.53 -7.30
C HIS A 50 -3.15 0.80 -6.22
N ALA A 51 -2.18 -0.09 -6.05
CA ALA A 51 -1.03 0.12 -5.18
C ALA A 51 0.20 0.58 -5.99
N ASP A 52 1.08 1.33 -5.35
CA ASP A 52 2.37 1.73 -5.92
C ASP A 52 3.39 0.59 -5.88
N VAL A 53 3.33 -0.25 -4.83
CA VAL A 53 4.20 -1.41 -4.64
C VAL A 53 3.39 -2.64 -4.23
N VAL A 54 3.82 -3.81 -4.70
CA VAL A 54 3.27 -5.11 -4.29
C VAL A 54 4.32 -5.92 -3.53
N CYS A 55 3.98 -6.44 -2.36
CA CYS A 55 4.85 -7.25 -1.51
C CYS A 55 4.24 -8.61 -1.19
N ALA A 56 5.08 -9.65 -1.06
CA ALA A 56 4.67 -10.99 -0.65
C ALA A 56 4.49 -11.12 0.89
N GLY A 57 3.69 -10.23 1.48
CA GLY A 57 3.34 -10.22 2.90
C GLY A 57 3.70 -8.92 3.63
N ILE A 58 3.28 -8.84 4.91
CA ILE A 58 3.45 -7.63 5.71
C ILE A 58 4.90 -7.36 6.15
N VAL A 59 5.68 -8.42 6.41
CA VAL A 59 7.09 -8.29 6.80
C VAL A 59 7.92 -7.62 5.71
N PRO A 60 7.97 -8.10 4.45
CA PRO A 60 8.74 -7.43 3.40
C PRO A 60 8.22 -6.01 3.10
N ALA A 61 6.91 -5.75 3.28
CA ALA A 61 6.36 -4.40 3.12
C ALA A 61 6.89 -3.41 4.17
N LEU A 62 6.95 -3.83 5.45
CA LEU A 62 7.53 -3.01 6.52
C LEU A 62 9.04 -2.83 6.36
N GLU A 63 9.75 -3.86 5.89
CA GLU A 63 11.19 -3.78 5.61
C GLU A 63 11.53 -2.73 4.54
N LEU A 64 10.65 -2.49 3.56
CA LEU A 64 10.85 -1.42 2.56
C LEU A 64 10.85 -0.03 3.21
N LEU A 65 10.04 0.20 4.24
CA LEU A 65 10.04 1.47 4.98
C LEU A 65 11.33 1.67 5.79
N MET A 66 11.91 0.57 6.28
CA MET A 66 13.21 0.62 6.96
C MET A 66 14.40 0.77 6.00
N ASN A 67 14.19 0.53 4.70
CA ASN A 67 15.24 0.59 3.67
C ASN A 67 14.83 1.50 2.50
N PRO A 68 14.76 2.84 2.68
CA PRO A 68 14.22 3.76 1.69
C PRO A 68 14.85 3.67 0.30
N LEU A 69 16.14 3.33 0.21
CA LEU A 69 16.83 3.14 -1.07
C LEU A 69 16.23 2.01 -1.93
N ARG A 70 15.76 0.92 -1.30
CA ARG A 70 15.09 -0.18 -2.01
C ARG A 70 13.74 0.28 -2.54
N LEU A 71 13.01 1.04 -1.73
CA LEU A 71 11.70 1.58 -2.11
C LEU A 71 11.84 2.56 -3.30
N ILE A 72 12.80 3.48 -3.24
CA ILE A 72 13.11 4.41 -4.35
C ILE A 72 13.47 3.63 -5.62
N ALA A 73 14.28 2.57 -5.49
CA ALA A 73 14.68 1.76 -6.63
C ALA A 73 13.50 1.05 -7.33
N THR A 74 12.44 0.71 -6.58
CA THR A 74 11.20 0.12 -7.10
C THR A 74 10.30 1.17 -7.77
N LEU A 75 10.22 2.38 -7.24
CA LEU A 75 9.26 3.41 -7.66
C LEU A 75 9.76 4.34 -8.79
N ARG A 76 11.07 4.35 -9.06
CA ARG A 76 11.63 5.16 -10.16
C ARG A 76 11.16 4.63 -11.54
N ALA A 77 10.94 5.55 -12.48
CA ALA A 77 10.67 5.26 -13.89
C ALA A 77 11.97 5.02 -14.68
#